data_AF-A0A4Y6PMU6-F1
#
_entry.id   AF-A0A4Y6PMU6-F1
#
_cell.length_a   1.000
_cell.length_b   1.000
_cell.length_c   1.000
_cell.angle_alpha   90.00
_cell.angle_beta   90.00
_cell.angle_gamma   90.00
#
_symmetry.space_group_name_H-M   'P 1'
#
loop_
_entity.id
_entity.type
_entity.pdbx_description
1 polymer ?
#
loop_
_entity_poly.entity_id
_entity_poly.type
_entity_poly.pdbx_seq_one_letter_code
_entity_poly.pdbx_strand_id
1 'polypeptide(L)' 'MNKILLIIVTILLPPLGVFLKVGLGNHFWLNLILTILGYIPGIIHGLWIVALDGARPASATS' A
#
# COMPACT_ATOMS: atom_id res chain seq x y z
N MET A 1 0.12 13.58 27.23
CA MET A 1 0.65 12.49 26.37
C MET A 1 -0.48 12.04 25.45
N ASN A 2 -0.58 12.66 24.28
CA ASN A 2 -1.84 12.71 23.54
C ASN A 2 -1.91 11.57 22.53
N LYS A 3 -2.59 10.49 22.91
CA LYS A 3 -2.73 9.23 22.16
C LYS A 3 -3.21 9.42 20.71
N ILE A 4 -3.93 10.50 20.43
CA ILE A 4 -4.42 10.89 19.09
C ILE A 4 -3.28 11.16 18.10
N LEU A 5 -2.21 11.85 18.52
CA LEU A 5 -1.06 12.14 17.65
C LEU A 5 -0.37 10.86 17.18
N LEU A 6 -0.24 9.88 18.08
CA LEU A 6 0.34 8.57 17.80
C LEU A 6 -0.48 7.78 16.79
N ILE A 7 -1.81 7.89 16.85
CA ILE A 7 -2.74 7.24 15.91
C ILE A 7 -2.63 7.87 14.52
N ILE A 8 -2.58 9.20 14.42
CA ILE A 8 -2.43 9.91 13.14
C ILE A 8 -1.10 9.55 12.46
N VAL A 9 -0.01 9.56 13.22
CA VAL A 9 1.33 9.18 12.70
C VAL A 9 1.39 7.70 12.33
N THR A 10 0.69 6.81 13.04
CA THR A 10 0.57 5.38 12.70
C THR A 10 -0.18 5.15 11.39
N ILE A 11 -1.21 5.95 11.09
CA ILE A 11 -2.00 5.80 9.87
C ILE A 11 -1.24 6.36 8.66
N LEU A 12 -0.50 7.46 8.85
CA LEU A 12 0.31 8.08 7.80
C LEU A 12 1.64 7.33 7.55
N LEU A 13 2.23 6.78 8.61
CA LEU A 13 3.41 5.90 8.59
C LEU A 13 3.05 4.56 9.29
N PRO A 14 2.39 3.62 8.57
CA PRO A 14 2.07 2.29 9.08
C PRO A 14 3.22 1.57 9.83
N PRO A 15 4.50 1.67 9.41
CA PRO A 15 5.58 1.00 10.13
C PRO A 15 5.88 1.59 11.52
N LEU A 16 5.67 2.89 11.78
CA LEU A 16 6.04 3.48 13.08
C LEU A 16 5.10 3.04 14.22
N GLY A 17 3.81 2.89 13.93
CA GLY A 17 2.83 2.47 14.93
C GLY A 17 2.94 1.00 15.33
N VAL A 18 3.34 0.15 14.38
CA VAL A 18 3.61 -1.26 14.63
C VAL A 18 4.97 -1.40 15.35
N PHE A 19 5.99 -0.66 14.92
CA PHE A 19 7.31 -0.63 15.56
C PHE A 19 7.25 -0.28 17.06
N LEU A 20 6.39 0.68 17.45
CA LEU A 20 6.21 1.08 18.85
C LEU A 20 5.37 0.12 19.70
N LYS A 21 4.62 -0.82 19.10
CA LYS A 21 3.65 -1.66 19.81
C LYS A 21 4.01 -3.15 19.88
N VAL A 22 4.75 -3.67 18.91
CA VAL A 22 5.23 -5.07 18.90
C VAL A 22 6.76 -5.20 19.00
N GLY A 23 7.51 -4.10 19.02
CA GLY A 23 8.98 -4.11 18.96
C GLY A 23 9.52 -4.58 17.60
N LEU A 24 10.84 -4.80 17.51
CA LEU A 24 11.56 -5.38 16.36
C LEU A 24 11.30 -6.90 16.20
N GLY A 25 10.08 -7.35 16.42
CA GLY A 25 9.72 -8.76 16.32
C GLY A 25 9.41 -9.21 14.90
N ASN A 26 9.41 -10.53 14.67
CA ASN A 26 9.08 -11.14 13.38
C ASN A 26 7.72 -10.70 12.81
N HIS A 27 6.77 -10.31 13.68
CA HIS A 27 5.48 -9.75 13.26
C HIS A 27 5.58 -8.41 12.53
N PHE A 28 6.55 -7.54 12.87
CA PHE A 28 6.78 -6.28 12.16
C PHE A 28 7.28 -6.52 10.73
N TRP A 29 8.23 -7.44 10.56
CA TRP A 29 8.75 -7.84 9.25
C TRP A 29 7.72 -8.52 8.37
N LEU A 30 6.90 -9.40 8.94
CA LEU A 30 5.83 -10.05 8.18
C LEU A 30 4.81 -9.03 7.67
N ASN A 31 4.43 -8.06 8.51
CA ASN A 31 3.47 -7.02 8.13
C ASN A 31 4.05 -6.01 7.12
N LEU A 32 5.34 -5.65 7.24
CA LEU A 32 6.02 -4.81 6.25
C LEU A 32 6.10 -5.49 4.89
N ILE A 33 6.50 -6.75 4.85
CA ILE A 33 6.54 -7.55 3.62
C ILE A 33 5.14 -7.64 3.02
N LEU A 34 4.11 -7.93 3.83
CA LEU A 34 2.74 -8.03 3.35
C LEU A 34 2.23 -6.69 2.77
N THR A 35 2.63 -5.57 3.37
CA THR A 35 2.28 -4.23 2.87
C THR A 35 2.93 -3.96 1.52
N ILE A 36 4.22 -4.25 1.38
CA ILE A 36 4.97 -4.08 0.11
C ILE A 36 4.42 -5.05 -0.96
N LEU A 37 4.13 -6.28 -0.57
CA LEU A 37 3.67 -7.36 -1.45
C LEU A 37 2.23 -7.18 -1.89
N GLY A 38 1.37 -6.46 -1.16
CA GLY A 38 0.04 -6.06 -1.63
C GLY A 38 0.04 -4.75 -2.43
N TYR A 39 0.90 -3.81 -2.06
CA TYR A 39 0.93 -2.47 -2.65
C TYR A 39 1.53 -2.44 -4.06
N ILE A 40 2.68 -3.09 -4.25
CA ILE A 40 3.38 -3.10 -5.54
C ILE A 40 2.56 -3.80 -6.64
N PRO A 41 2.02 -5.02 -6.46
CA PRO A 41 1.21 -5.64 -7.51
C PRO A 41 -0.11 -4.89 -7.73
N GLY A 42 -0.67 -4.22 -6.72
CA GLY A 42 -1.83 -3.34 -6.88
C GLY A 42 -1.55 -2.19 -7.85
N ILE A 43 -0.39 -1.53 -7.71
CA ILE A 43 0.06 -0.47 -8.62
C ILE A 43 0.30 -1.02 -10.02
N ILE A 44 1.04 -2.11 -10.15
CA ILE A 44 1.35 -2.72 -11.47
C ILE A 44 0.06 -3.15 -12.18
N HIS A 45 -0.89 -3.75 -11.46
CA HIS A 45 -2.18 -4.17 -12.00
C HIS A 45 -3.00 -2.97 -12.48
N GLY A 46 -3.08 -1.90 -11.69
CA GLY A 46 -3.74 -0.66 -12.10
C GLY A 46 -3.09 -0.04 -13.34
N LEU A 47 -1.75 0.01 -13.38
CA LEU A 47 -1.00 0.52 -14.52
C LEU A 47 -1.23 -0.34 -15.78
N TRP A 48 -1.28 -1.66 -15.63
CA TRP A 48 -1.57 -2.59 -16.72
C TRP A 48 -2.98 -2.39 -17.28
N ILE A 49 -4.00 -2.24 -16.43
CA ILE A 49 -5.37 -1.97 -16.88
C ILE A 49 -5.44 -0.65 -17.65
N VAL A 50 -4.84 0.42 -17.13
CA VAL A 50 -4.84 1.72 -17.82
C VAL A 50 -4.07 1.68 -19.14
N ALA A 51 -2.91 1.01 -19.18
CA ALA A 51 -2.13 0.86 -20.40
C ALA A 51 -2.84 -0.02 -21.44
N LEU A 52 -3.55 -1.06 -21.00
CA LEU A 52 -4.33 -1.94 -21.86
C LEU A 52 -5.62 -1.26 -22.36
N ASP A 53 -6.28 -0.46 -21.52
CA ASP A 53 -7.49 0.27 -21.89
C ASP A 53 -7.19 1.42 -22.86
N GLY A 54 -6.08 2.13 -22.65
CA GLY A 54 -5.58 3.14 -23.59
C GLY A 54 -5.14 2.59 -24.95
N ALA A 55 -4.96 1.27 -25.08
CA ALA A 55 -4.63 0.59 -26.33
C ALA A 55 -5.84 0.14 -27.14
N ARG A 56 -7.09 0.35 -26.65
CA ARG A 56 -8.28 0.25 -27.50
C ARG A 56 -8.35 1.52 -28.36
N PRO A 57 -8.07 1.45 -29.67
CA PRO A 57 -8.32 2.58 -30.54
C PRO A 57 -9.83 2.86 -30.48
N ALA A 58 -10.19 4.10 -30.14
CA ALA A 58 -11.58 4.59 -30.11
C ALA A 58 -12.28 4.54 -31.49
N SER A 59 -11.72 3.83 -32.48
CA SER A 59 -12.19 3.69 -33.85
C SER A 59 -12.86 2.35 -34.16
N ALA A 60 -13.12 1.47 -33.17
CA ALA A 60 -13.84 0.20 -33.37
C ALA A 60 -15.34 0.27 -33.07
N THR A 61 -15.90 1.47 -32.90
CA THR A 61 -17.34 1.71 -32.84
C THR A 61 -17.74 2.50 -34.09
N SER A 62 -17.82 1.78 -35.20
CA SER A 62 -18.50 2.17 -36.44
C SER A 62 -19.40 1.02 -36.87
#